data_AF-A0A8T3NI50-F1
#
_entry.id   AF-A0A8T3NI50-F1
#
_cell.length_a   1.000
_cell.length_b   1.000
_cell.length_c   1.000
_cell.angle_alpha   90.00
_cell.angle_beta   90.00
_cell.angle_gamma   90.00
#
_symmetry.space_group_name_H-M   'P 1'
#
loop_
_entity.id
_entity.type
_entity.pdbx_description
1 polymer ?
#
loop_
_entity_poly.entity_id
_entity_poly.type
_entity_poly.pdbx_seq_one_letter_code
_entity_poly.pdbx_strand_id
1 'polypeptide(L)'
;MTTILGISALDKNVTAALVVDGRIVKVVMEERLTRVKQQAGFPTRAVETIFREIGLSPRDVDLVTYPFFRWQAEGREKLAGYLADLAHVGQQLGDPPGWLRHQAYYLGWLAFTTWSHRHWNAVLRRGLRGCGLGRTPLAYVPHHAAHAASAYFCSRFDRALVATFDWYGSGLGGSVWLAEGGRMRLLKK
;
A
#
# COMPACT_ATOMS: atom_id res chain seq x y z
N MET A 1 15.98 -0.83 20.34
CA MET A 1 14.83 0.00 19.92
C MET A 1 14.77 -0.07 18.42
N THR A 2 13.64 -0.47 17.87
CA THR A 2 13.39 -0.54 16.43
C THR A 2 12.31 0.47 16.07
N THR A 3 12.66 1.44 15.23
CA THR A 3 11.80 2.54 14.82
C THR A 3 11.44 2.41 13.34
N ILE A 4 10.15 2.25 13.06
CA ILE A 4 9.62 2.04 11.72
C ILE A 4 8.66 3.17 11.37
N LEU A 5 8.89 3.80 10.22
CA LEU A 5 7.97 4.77 9.63
C LEU A 5 7.18 4.14 8.48
N GLY A 6 5.90 3.91 8.69
CA GLY A 6 4.96 3.52 7.63
C GLY A 6 4.45 4.73 6.87
N ILE A 7 4.49 4.66 5.54
CA ILE A 7 3.88 5.64 4.64
C ILE A 7 2.82 4.92 3.82
N SER A 8 1.58 5.40 3.88
CA SER A 8 0.48 4.81 3.11
C SER A 8 0.68 4.98 1.60
N ALA A 9 -0.24 4.41 0.83
CA ALA A 9 -0.38 4.72 -0.59
C ALA A 9 -0.42 6.24 -0.84
N LEU A 10 0.26 6.70 -1.90
CA LEU A 10 0.39 8.13 -2.20
C LEU A 10 -0.67 8.68 -3.15
N ASP A 11 -1.55 7.83 -3.67
CA ASP A 11 -2.59 8.20 -4.63
C ASP A 11 -3.80 8.90 -4.00
N LYS A 12 -4.01 8.73 -2.69
CA LYS A 12 -5.08 9.36 -1.90
C LYS A 12 -4.89 9.11 -0.40
N ASN A 13 -5.55 9.92 0.44
CA ASN A 13 -5.60 9.75 1.90
C ASN A 13 -4.23 9.55 2.56
N VAL A 14 -3.21 10.29 2.10
CA VAL A 14 -1.84 9.97 2.49
C VAL A 14 -1.61 10.15 3.99
N THR A 15 -0.93 9.18 4.59
CA THR A 15 -0.80 9.04 6.04
C THR A 15 0.59 8.55 6.38
N ALA A 16 1.16 9.06 7.48
CA ALA A 16 2.38 8.56 8.09
C ALA A 16 2.07 7.93 9.45
N ALA A 17 2.68 6.78 9.74
CA ALA A 17 2.52 6.06 11.00
C ALA A 17 3.89 5.70 11.57
N LEU A 18 4.14 6.04 12.83
CA LEU A 18 5.35 5.71 13.56
C LEU A 18 5.07 4.52 14.48
N VAL A 19 5.86 3.46 14.31
CA VAL A 19 5.87 2.28 15.17
C VAL A 19 7.24 2.17 15.83
N VAL A 20 7.26 1.97 17.15
CA VAL A 20 8.48 1.77 17.93
C VAL A 20 8.33 0.52 18.76
N ASP A 21 9.26 -0.42 18.61
CA ASP A 21 9.29 -1.71 19.33
C ASP A 21 7.91 -2.42 19.30
N GLY A 22 7.27 -2.43 18.13
CA GLY A 22 5.98 -3.07 17.88
C GLY A 22 4.75 -2.28 18.36
N ARG A 23 4.93 -1.08 18.93
CA ARG A 23 3.82 -0.23 19.40
C ARG A 23 3.60 0.94 18.46
N ILE A 24 2.34 1.20 18.11
CA ILE A 24 1.96 2.40 17.37
C ILE A 24 2.12 3.61 18.30
N VAL A 25 3.08 4.48 17.99
CA VAL A 25 3.38 5.68 18.77
C VAL A 25 2.56 6.86 18.27
N LYS A 26 2.47 7.03 16.95
CA LYS A 26 1.76 8.16 16.33
C LYS A 26 1.29 7.82 14.94
N VAL A 27 0.12 8.31 14.57
CA VAL A 27 -0.41 8.25 13.20
C VAL A 27 -0.94 9.63 12.84
N VAL A 28 -0.53 10.16 11.69
CA VAL A 28 -0.93 11.48 11.23
C VAL A 28 -1.33 11.40 9.76
N MET A 29 -2.56 11.83 9.47
CA MET A 29 -3.08 11.95 8.11
C MET A 29 -2.79 13.35 7.57
N GLU A 30 -2.20 13.44 6.38
CA GLU A 30 -1.79 14.71 5.77
C GLU A 30 -2.97 15.66 5.58
N GLU A 31 -4.12 15.13 5.14
CA GLU A 31 -5.34 15.92 4.90
C GLU A 31 -5.83 16.68 6.15
N ARG A 32 -5.51 16.19 7.36
CA ARG A 32 -5.93 16.84 8.61
C ARG A 32 -5.14 18.13 8.83
N LEU A 33 -3.91 18.19 8.35
CA LEU A 33 -2.99 19.31 8.47
C LEU A 33 -3.09 20.29 7.30
N THR A 34 -3.36 19.80 6.09
CA THR A 34 -3.47 20.65 4.89
C THR A 34 -4.89 21.12 4.62
N ARG A 35 -5.88 20.43 5.19
CA ARG A 35 -7.31 20.64 4.92
C ARG A 35 -7.71 20.33 3.47
N VAL A 36 -6.85 19.64 2.73
CA VAL A 36 -7.14 19.13 1.38
C VAL A 36 -7.67 17.71 1.52
N LYS A 37 -8.99 17.55 1.34
CA LYS A 37 -9.68 16.26 1.48
C LYS A 37 -9.09 15.22 0.50
N GLN A 38 -8.84 14.01 0.99
CA GLN A 38 -8.25 12.90 0.23
C GLN A 38 -6.92 13.22 -0.44
N GLN A 39 -6.13 14.13 0.14
CA GLN A 39 -4.87 14.55 -0.45
C GLN A 39 -3.99 13.37 -0.90
N ALA A 40 -3.46 13.49 -2.12
CA ALA A 40 -2.44 12.65 -2.71
C ALA A 40 -1.05 13.30 -2.58
N GLY A 41 0.02 12.54 -2.81
CA GLY A 41 1.41 13.02 -2.74
C GLY A 41 2.16 12.52 -1.50
N PHE A 42 3.36 13.05 -1.29
CA PHE A 42 4.16 12.65 -0.13
C PHE A 42 3.59 13.29 1.16
N PRO A 43 3.47 12.56 2.28
CA PRO A 43 2.93 13.06 3.56
C PRO A 43 3.93 13.97 4.30
N THR A 44 4.31 15.10 3.70
CA THR A 44 5.37 15.97 4.22
C THR A 44 5.02 16.52 5.62
N ARG A 45 3.84 17.14 5.78
CA ARG A 45 3.47 17.75 7.07
C ARG A 45 3.25 16.69 8.15
N ALA A 46 2.75 15.52 7.78
CA ALA A 46 2.55 14.41 8.69
C ALA A 46 3.88 13.86 9.21
N VAL A 47 4.87 13.64 8.33
CA VAL A 47 6.22 13.19 8.73
C VAL A 47 6.90 14.24 9.62
N GLU A 48 6.87 15.51 9.22
CA GLU A 48 7.44 16.61 10.02
C GLU A 48 6.77 16.73 11.40
N THR A 49 5.45 16.56 11.46
CA THR A 49 4.69 16.60 12.71
C THR A 49 5.07 15.45 13.64
N ILE A 50 5.21 14.24 13.11
CA ILE A 50 5.65 13.07 13.89
C ILE A 50 7.05 13.32 14.48
N PHE A 51 8.00 13.76 13.66
CA PHE A 51 9.37 14.01 14.12
C PHE A 51 9.44 15.12 15.17
N ARG A 52 8.73 16.23 14.94
CA ARG A 52 8.64 17.33 15.89
C ARG A 52 8.04 16.91 17.24
N GLU A 53 6.93 16.18 17.23
CA GLU A 53 6.20 15.84 18.46
C GLU A 53 6.87 14.73 19.27
N ILE A 54 7.54 13.78 18.62
CA ILE A 54 8.23 12.67 19.30
C ILE A 54 9.69 13.01 19.62
N GLY A 55 10.24 14.08 19.03
CA GLY A 55 11.64 14.46 19.22
C GLY A 55 12.62 13.56 18.48
N LEU A 56 12.20 13.01 17.33
CA LEU A 56 13.04 12.15 16.48
C LEU A 56 13.59 12.92 15.29
N SER A 57 14.76 12.52 14.83
CA SER A 57 15.34 12.93 13.57
C SER A 57 15.19 11.82 12.52
N PRO A 58 15.36 12.12 11.22
CA PRO A 58 15.37 11.09 10.17
C PRO A 58 16.41 9.98 10.39
N ARG A 59 17.49 10.25 11.14
CA ARG A 59 18.56 9.29 11.42
C ARG A 59 18.14 8.21 12.43
N ASP A 60 17.08 8.48 13.18
CA ASP A 60 16.56 7.58 14.21
C ASP A 60 15.54 6.57 13.64
N VAL A 61 15.24 6.65 12.35
CA VAL A 61 14.35 5.72 11.66
C VAL A 61 15.16 4.59 11.03
N ASP A 62 14.94 3.37 11.49
CA ASP A 62 15.64 2.17 11.01
C ASP A 62 15.08 1.68 9.68
N LEU A 63 13.77 1.84 9.46
CA LEU A 63 13.06 1.30 8.30
C LEU A 63 11.88 2.18 7.91
N VAL A 64 11.71 2.39 6.61
CA VAL A 64 10.49 2.91 6.01
C VAL A 64 9.71 1.78 5.37
N THR A 65 8.39 1.76 5.52
CA THR A 65 7.51 0.78 4.83
C THR A 65 6.53 1.47 3.89
N TYR A 66 6.21 0.80 2.77
CA TYR A 66 5.25 1.28 1.76
C TYR A 66 4.34 0.12 1.30
N PRO A 67 2.99 0.28 1.30
CA PRO A 67 2.02 -0.81 1.14
C PRO A 67 1.69 -1.11 -0.34
N PHE A 68 2.72 -1.31 -1.15
CA PHE A 68 2.66 -1.89 -2.50
C PHE A 68 4.02 -2.50 -2.82
N PHE A 69 4.14 -3.25 -3.91
CA PHE A 69 5.46 -3.58 -4.46
C PHE A 69 6.10 -2.40 -5.18
N ARG A 70 7.40 -2.55 -5.48
CA ARG A 70 8.07 -1.70 -6.44
C ARG A 70 7.33 -1.78 -7.78
N TRP A 71 7.25 -0.67 -8.52
CA TRP A 71 6.41 -0.57 -9.71
C TRP A 71 6.63 -1.67 -10.76
N GLN A 72 7.86 -2.18 -10.92
CA GLN A 72 8.12 -3.29 -11.84
C GLN A 72 7.43 -4.59 -11.40
N ALA A 73 7.46 -4.90 -10.10
CA ALA A 73 6.82 -6.09 -9.55
C ALA A 73 5.30 -5.94 -9.56
N GLU A 74 4.77 -4.75 -9.22
CA GLU A 74 3.34 -4.44 -9.40
C GLU A 74 2.88 -4.64 -10.86
N GLY A 75 3.67 -4.18 -11.83
CA GLY A 75 3.37 -4.37 -13.24
C GLY A 75 3.31 -5.85 -13.64
N ARG A 76 4.20 -6.69 -13.09
CA ARG A 76 4.20 -8.15 -13.33
C ARG A 76 2.96 -8.82 -12.75
N GLU A 77 2.58 -8.50 -11.51
CA GLU A 77 1.38 -9.06 -10.89
C GLU A 77 0.11 -8.70 -11.66
N LYS A 78 -0.01 -7.46 -12.12
CA LYS A 78 -1.17 -7.04 -12.94
C LYS A 78 -1.23 -7.73 -14.28
N LEU A 79 -0.07 -7.86 -14.96
CA LEU A 79 -0.01 -8.57 -16.23
C LEU A 79 -0.39 -10.04 -16.04
N ALA A 80 0.11 -10.69 -14.98
CA ALA A 80 -0.25 -12.06 -14.66
C ALA A 80 -1.75 -12.21 -14.39
N GLY A 81 -2.35 -11.29 -13.61
CA GLY A 81 -3.79 -11.26 -13.36
C GLY A 81 -4.61 -11.07 -14.64
N TYR A 82 -4.19 -10.16 -15.52
CA TYR A 82 -4.83 -9.95 -16.81
C TYR A 82 -4.73 -11.18 -17.73
N LEU A 83 -3.57 -11.84 -17.80
CA LEU A 83 -3.41 -13.07 -18.58
C LEU A 83 -4.29 -14.22 -18.05
N ALA A 84 -4.48 -14.31 -16.74
CA ALA A 84 -5.40 -15.26 -16.14
C ALA A 84 -6.86 -14.92 -16.45
N ASP A 85 -7.23 -13.63 -16.42
CA ASP A 85 -8.58 -13.15 -16.76
C ASP A 85 -8.92 -13.41 -18.23
N LEU A 86 -7.97 -13.19 -19.16
CA LEU A 86 -8.14 -13.50 -20.59
C LEU A 86 -8.62 -14.93 -20.82
N ALA A 87 -8.05 -15.90 -20.11
CA ALA A 87 -8.43 -17.30 -20.21
C ALA A 87 -9.84 -17.55 -19.66
N HIS A 88 -10.26 -16.83 -18.62
CA HIS A 88 -11.58 -16.96 -17.99
C HIS A 88 -12.68 -16.30 -18.81
N VAL A 89 -12.47 -15.06 -19.24
CA VAL A 89 -13.44 -14.27 -20.01
C VAL A 89 -13.62 -14.88 -21.41
N GLY A 90 -12.56 -15.41 -22.02
CA GLY A 90 -12.64 -16.08 -23.33
C GLY A 90 -13.55 -17.32 -23.33
N GLN A 91 -13.76 -17.95 -22.17
CA GLN A 91 -14.65 -19.12 -22.02
C GLN A 91 -16.13 -18.74 -21.90
N GLN A 92 -16.46 -17.46 -21.66
CA GLN A 92 -17.83 -16.99 -21.40
C GLN A 92 -18.48 -16.31 -22.64
N LEU A 93 -17.94 -16.52 -23.84
CA LEU A 93 -18.26 -15.68 -24.99
C LEU A 93 -19.59 -16.06 -25.68
N GLY A 94 -20.61 -15.26 -25.38
CA GLY A 94 -21.83 -15.05 -26.19
C GLY A 94 -22.00 -13.62 -26.74
N ASP A 95 -21.07 -12.69 -26.46
CA ASP A 95 -21.12 -11.27 -26.88
C ASP A 95 -19.72 -10.72 -27.26
N PRO A 96 -19.29 -10.84 -28.53
CA PRO A 96 -17.97 -10.37 -28.97
C PRO A 96 -17.73 -8.85 -28.84
N PRO A 97 -18.70 -7.96 -29.14
CA PRO A 97 -18.56 -6.52 -28.86
C PRO A 97 -18.28 -6.19 -27.39
N GLY A 98 -19.01 -6.83 -26.47
CA GLY A 98 -18.77 -6.66 -25.02
C GLY A 98 -17.36 -7.09 -24.62
N TRP A 99 -16.90 -8.22 -25.16
CA TRP A 99 -15.54 -8.70 -24.93
C TRP A 99 -14.47 -7.69 -25.38
N LEU A 100 -14.56 -7.16 -26.60
CA LEU A 100 -13.60 -6.18 -27.10
C LEU A 100 -13.55 -4.91 -26.24
N ARG A 101 -14.72 -4.44 -25.76
CA ARG A 101 -14.79 -3.30 -24.83
C ARG A 101 -14.10 -3.59 -23.51
N HIS A 102 -14.29 -4.79 -22.95
CA HIS A 102 -13.60 -5.23 -21.73
C HIS A 102 -12.09 -5.26 -21.94
N GLN A 103 -11.60 -5.82 -23.05
CA GLN A 103 -10.17 -5.87 -23.36
C GLN A 103 -9.58 -4.46 -23.49
N ALA A 104 -10.26 -3.55 -24.21
CA ALA A 104 -9.81 -2.17 -24.34
C ALA A 104 -9.73 -1.45 -22.98
N TYR A 105 -10.74 -1.64 -22.12
CA TYR A 105 -10.75 -1.11 -20.75
C TYR A 105 -9.58 -1.65 -19.92
N TYR A 106 -9.38 -2.97 -19.91
CA TYR A 106 -8.33 -3.60 -19.11
C TYR A 106 -6.92 -3.19 -19.55
N LEU A 107 -6.66 -3.10 -20.86
CA LEU A 107 -5.38 -2.63 -21.38
C LEU A 107 -5.13 -1.15 -21.00
N GLY A 108 -6.17 -0.31 -21.09
CA GLY A 108 -6.10 1.08 -20.62
C GLY A 108 -5.80 1.17 -19.12
N TRP A 109 -6.48 0.35 -18.31
CA TRP A 109 -6.24 0.26 -16.87
C TRP A 109 -4.82 -0.25 -16.55
N LEU A 110 -4.33 -1.26 -17.26
CA LEU A 110 -2.98 -1.79 -17.07
C LEU A 110 -1.92 -0.72 -17.36
N ALA A 111 -2.09 0.03 -18.46
CA ALA A 111 -1.20 1.12 -18.83
C ALA A 111 -1.23 2.25 -17.78
N PHE A 112 -2.43 2.73 -17.44
CA PHE A 112 -2.61 3.80 -16.46
C PHE A 112 -2.05 3.44 -15.10
N THR A 113 -2.38 2.26 -14.58
CA THR A 113 -1.93 1.88 -13.24
C THR A 113 -0.44 1.56 -13.22
N THR A 114 0.15 1.02 -14.28
CA THR A 114 1.62 0.85 -14.38
C THR A 114 2.32 2.21 -14.32
N TRP A 115 1.83 3.18 -15.09
CA TRP A 115 2.30 4.57 -15.02
C TRP A 115 2.13 5.16 -13.61
N SER A 116 0.96 4.99 -12.99
CA SER A 116 0.64 5.51 -11.66
C SER A 116 1.59 4.95 -10.59
N HIS A 117 1.81 3.64 -10.55
CA HIS A 117 2.74 3.06 -9.58
C HIS A 117 4.18 3.51 -9.80
N ARG A 118 4.61 3.68 -11.06
CA ARG A 118 5.93 4.25 -11.38
C ARG A 118 6.02 5.70 -10.88
N HIS A 119 5.00 6.51 -11.14
CA HIS A 119 4.91 7.90 -10.67
C HIS A 119 4.99 7.97 -9.15
N TRP A 120 4.14 7.25 -8.43
CA TRP A 120 4.11 7.29 -6.96
C TRP A 120 5.37 6.71 -6.31
N ASN A 121 5.99 5.68 -6.91
CA ASN A 121 7.32 5.23 -6.45
C ASN A 121 8.38 6.32 -6.60
N ALA A 122 8.32 7.14 -7.66
CA ALA A 122 9.24 8.26 -7.86
C ALA A 122 8.98 9.39 -6.85
N VAL A 123 7.69 9.72 -6.62
CA VAL A 123 7.27 10.70 -5.60
C VAL A 123 7.71 10.27 -4.21
N LEU A 124 7.49 9.01 -3.83
CA LEU A 124 7.95 8.43 -2.57
C LEU A 124 9.45 8.62 -2.39
N ARG A 125 10.25 8.20 -3.37
CA ARG A 125 11.72 8.30 -3.29
C ARG A 125 12.21 9.75 -3.25
N ARG A 126 11.54 10.66 -3.95
CA ARG A 126 11.86 12.10 -3.89
C ARG A 126 11.52 12.68 -2.52
N GLY A 127 10.35 12.37 -1.98
CA GLY A 127 9.91 12.81 -0.65
C GLY A 127 10.83 12.31 0.45
N LEU A 128 11.19 11.03 0.43
CA LEU A 128 12.15 10.44 1.37
C LEU A 128 13.51 11.14 1.33
N ARG A 129 14.03 11.47 0.14
CA ARG A 129 15.26 12.29 0.04
C ARG A 129 15.06 13.69 0.61
N GLY A 130 13.92 14.31 0.33
CA GLY A 130 13.59 15.66 0.80
C GLY A 130 13.51 15.78 2.32
N CYS A 131 13.08 14.72 3.02
CA CYS A 131 12.99 14.70 4.48
C CYS A 131 14.16 13.96 5.17
N GLY A 132 15.29 13.75 4.47
CA GLY A 132 16.49 13.14 5.06
C GLY A 132 16.45 11.61 5.23
N LEU A 133 15.39 10.94 4.79
CA LEU A 133 15.24 9.47 4.82
C LEU A 133 15.73 8.78 3.53
N GLY A 134 16.43 9.51 2.66
CA GLY A 134 16.85 9.01 1.34
C GLY A 134 17.81 7.82 1.36
N ARG A 135 18.48 7.59 2.50
CA ARG A 135 19.38 6.44 2.73
C ARG A 135 18.77 5.38 3.64
N THR A 136 17.61 5.66 4.25
CA THR A 136 16.92 4.73 5.13
C THR A 136 16.42 3.54 4.31
N PRO A 137 16.59 2.29 4.77
CA PRO A 137 16.01 1.12 4.14
C PRO A 137 14.52 1.31 3.87
N LEU A 138 14.08 0.89 2.68
CA LEU A 138 12.67 0.94 2.26
C LEU A 138 12.18 -0.47 1.98
N ALA A 139 11.24 -0.95 2.80
CA ALA A 139 10.54 -2.19 2.59
C ALA A 139 9.20 -1.95 1.88
N TYR A 140 8.94 -2.78 0.88
CA TYR A 140 7.69 -2.83 0.15
C TYR A 140 6.84 -3.97 0.72
N VAL A 141 5.60 -3.66 1.12
CA VAL A 141 4.69 -4.60 1.80
C VAL A 141 3.51 -4.88 0.87
N PRO A 142 3.06 -6.14 0.70
CA PRO A 142 1.86 -6.42 -0.09
C PRO A 142 0.65 -5.62 0.42
N HIS A 143 -0.10 -5.00 -0.48
CA HIS A 143 -1.17 -4.06 -0.12
C HIS A 143 -2.20 -4.64 0.85
N HIS A 144 -2.77 -5.79 0.52
CA HIS A 144 -3.76 -6.44 1.38
C HIS A 144 -3.17 -7.01 2.67
N ALA A 145 -1.88 -7.34 2.70
CA ALA A 145 -1.21 -7.72 3.94
C ALA A 145 -1.14 -6.51 4.89
N ALA A 146 -0.91 -5.30 4.37
CA ALA A 146 -0.95 -4.07 5.16
C ALA A 146 -2.36 -3.76 5.68
N HIS A 147 -3.40 -3.95 4.86
CA HIS A 147 -4.80 -3.86 5.31
C HIS A 147 -5.12 -4.88 6.41
N ALA A 148 -4.72 -6.13 6.22
CA ALA A 148 -5.02 -7.18 7.17
C ALA A 148 -4.25 -6.97 8.50
N ALA A 149 -2.99 -6.51 8.42
CA ALA A 149 -2.18 -6.19 9.59
C ALA A 149 -2.76 -5.02 10.39
N SER A 150 -3.17 -3.93 9.72
CA SER A 150 -3.75 -2.78 10.42
C SER A 150 -5.06 -3.12 11.12
N ALA A 151 -5.83 -4.08 10.60
CA ALA A 151 -6.99 -4.61 11.28
C ALA A 151 -6.61 -5.51 12.47
N TYR A 152 -5.80 -6.55 12.25
CA TYR A 152 -5.47 -7.55 13.27
C TYR A 152 -4.74 -6.95 14.48
N PHE A 153 -3.63 -6.25 14.26
CA PHE A 153 -2.80 -5.72 15.34
C PHE A 153 -3.49 -4.60 16.13
N CYS A 154 -4.56 -4.02 15.60
CA CYS A 154 -5.40 -3.03 16.31
C CYS A 154 -6.66 -3.65 16.95
N SER A 155 -6.98 -4.91 16.66
CA SER A 155 -8.26 -5.52 17.03
C SER A 155 -8.35 -6.00 18.48
N ARG A 156 -7.21 -6.19 19.16
CA ARG A 156 -7.07 -6.82 20.49
C ARG A 156 -7.47 -8.31 20.56
N PHE A 157 -7.76 -8.95 19.43
CA PHE A 157 -7.96 -10.39 19.39
C PHE A 157 -6.61 -11.11 19.29
N ASP A 158 -6.38 -12.12 20.13
CA ASP A 158 -5.20 -12.98 20.03
C ASP A 158 -5.22 -13.82 18.74
N ARG A 159 -6.44 -14.18 18.30
CA ARG A 159 -6.70 -14.97 17.09
C ARG A 159 -7.90 -14.41 16.32
N ALA A 160 -7.74 -14.21 15.02
CA ALA A 160 -8.78 -13.69 14.15
C ALA A 160 -8.69 -14.25 12.72
N LEU A 161 -9.86 -14.38 12.07
CA LEU A 161 -9.94 -14.48 10.62
C LEU A 161 -10.07 -13.05 10.07
N VAL A 162 -9.13 -12.64 9.21
CA VAL A 162 -9.11 -11.29 8.66
C VAL A 162 -9.39 -11.36 7.18
N ALA A 163 -10.43 -10.66 6.74
CA ALA A 163 -10.75 -10.53 5.32
C ALA A 163 -10.55 -9.08 4.89
N THR A 164 -9.95 -8.90 3.72
CA THR A 164 -9.75 -7.59 3.10
C THR A 164 -10.43 -7.61 1.74
N PHE A 165 -11.14 -6.54 1.43
CA PHE A 165 -11.81 -6.33 0.16
C PHE A 165 -11.62 -4.86 -0.20
N ASP A 166 -10.93 -4.61 -1.29
CA ASP A 166 -10.84 -3.29 -1.87
C ASP A 166 -10.94 -3.43 -3.39
N TRP A 167 -10.42 -2.47 -4.13
CA TRP A 167 -10.35 -2.62 -5.57
C TRP A 167 -9.08 -3.40 -5.95
N TYR A 168 -7.91 -2.78 -5.80
CA TYR A 168 -6.67 -3.38 -6.24
C TYR A 168 -5.51 -3.04 -5.31
N GLY A 169 -4.71 -4.06 -4.99
CA GLY A 169 -3.32 -3.87 -4.63
C GLY A 169 -2.46 -5.12 -4.66
N SER A 170 -1.25 -5.00 -5.19
CA SER A 170 -0.25 -6.09 -5.23
C SER A 170 -0.79 -7.39 -5.82
N GLY A 171 -1.54 -7.28 -6.93
CA GLY A 171 -2.09 -8.41 -7.68
C GLY A 171 -3.43 -8.95 -7.18
N LEU A 172 -4.02 -8.34 -6.16
CA LEU A 172 -5.24 -8.82 -5.50
C LEU A 172 -6.29 -7.71 -5.45
N GLY A 173 -7.57 -8.08 -5.38
CA GLY A 173 -8.67 -7.19 -4.94
C GLY A 173 -9.25 -7.58 -3.58
N GLY A 174 -8.78 -8.69 -3.01
CA GLY A 174 -9.13 -9.13 -1.70
C GLY A 174 -8.19 -10.24 -1.22
N SER A 175 -8.26 -10.55 0.07
CA SER A 175 -7.57 -11.72 0.63
C SER A 175 -8.11 -12.09 2.00
N VAL A 176 -7.94 -13.36 2.36
CA VAL A 176 -8.33 -13.92 3.67
C VAL A 176 -7.11 -14.45 4.39
N TRP A 177 -6.97 -14.11 5.67
CA TRP A 177 -5.83 -14.45 6.52
C TRP A 177 -6.29 -15.11 7.82
N LEU A 178 -5.54 -16.10 8.29
CA LEU A 178 -5.56 -16.50 9.69
C LEU A 178 -4.49 -15.71 10.43
N ALA A 179 -4.90 -14.93 11.42
CA ALA A 179 -3.99 -14.21 12.30
C ALA A 179 -4.04 -14.82 13.70
N GLU A 180 -2.89 -15.17 14.26
CA GLU A 180 -2.77 -15.83 15.57
C GLU A 180 -1.38 -15.62 16.16
N GLY A 181 -1.32 -15.27 17.45
CA GLY A 181 -0.04 -15.16 18.18
C GLY A 181 0.92 -14.14 17.55
N GLY A 182 0.41 -13.02 17.04
CA GLY A 182 1.22 -11.97 16.41
C GLY A 182 1.71 -12.30 15.00
N ARG A 183 1.21 -13.39 14.39
CA ARG A 183 1.58 -13.83 13.04
C ARG A 183 0.35 -13.86 12.14
N MET A 184 0.58 -13.72 10.83
CA MET A 184 -0.48 -13.78 9.83
C MET A 184 -0.11 -14.78 8.73
N ARG A 185 -1.05 -15.66 8.40
CA ARG A 185 -0.92 -16.65 7.32
C ARG A 185 -2.04 -16.44 6.31
N LEU A 186 -1.64 -16.21 5.06
CA LEU A 186 -2.58 -16.09 3.94
C LEU A 186 -3.30 -17.44 3.73
N LEU A 187 -4.63 -17.42 3.73
CA LEU A 187 -5.47 -18.58 3.44
C LEU A 187 -5.99 -18.56 2.00
N LYS A 188 -6.39 -17.38 1.51
CA LYS A 188 -6.98 -17.21 0.19
C LYS A 188 -6.63 -15.86 -0.43
N LYS A 189 -6.34 -15.91 -1.74
CA LYS A 189 -6.17 -14.77 -2.64
C LYS A 189 -7.44 -14.60 -3.47
#